data_AF-A0A7S0AY45-F1
#
_entry.id   AF-A0A7S0AY45-F1
#
_cell.length_a   1.000
_cell.length_b   1.000
_cell.length_c   1.000
_cell.angle_alpha   90.00
_cell.angle_beta   90.00
_cell.angle_gamma   90.00
#
_symmetry.space_group_name_H-M   'P 1'
#
loop_
_entity.id
_entity.type
_entity.pdbx_description
1 polymer ?
#
loop_
_entity_poly.entity_id
_entity_poly.type
_entity_poly.pdbx_seq_one_letter_code
_entity_poly.pdbx_strand_id
1 'polypeptide(L)'
;RIIPAIATTTALVTGLICLELYKIVGSARRDLKLEDLKNGFCNLAIPFMTLSEPQPPATTKAILKGKEWSWSAWDSLDIMDKGDLTLQELLDFLESEYKLEISMLSYGVSILFSFFANPKKVAERKKMKMSELVQSISKKELPSDQLFLVLEVIANDIESEEEVELPYLKLRIR
;
A
#
# COMPACT_ATOMS: atom_id res chain seq x y z
N ARG A 1 -13.29 23.46 -17.80
CA ARG A 1 -12.35 22.82 -18.77
C ARG A 1 -13.15 21.79 -19.56
N ILE A 2 -13.19 21.85 -20.88
CA ILE A 2 -13.92 20.90 -21.73
C ILE A 2 -12.91 19.88 -22.28
N ILE A 3 -13.25 18.59 -22.21
CA ILE A 3 -12.48 17.49 -22.83
C ILE A 3 -13.26 17.05 -24.07
N PRO A 4 -12.70 17.17 -25.29
CA PRO A 4 -13.36 16.71 -26.51
C PRO A 4 -13.60 15.20 -26.48
N ALA A 5 -14.80 14.77 -26.89
CA ALA A 5 -15.18 13.36 -26.94
C ALA A 5 -16.10 13.10 -28.15
N ILE A 6 -15.99 11.90 -28.71
CA ILE A 6 -16.84 11.42 -29.81
C ILE A 6 -17.11 9.92 -29.64
N ALA A 7 -18.31 9.48 -29.98
CA ALA A 7 -18.78 8.12 -29.73
C ALA A 7 -17.91 7.04 -30.40
N THR A 8 -17.29 7.34 -31.54
CA THR A 8 -16.45 6.38 -32.28
C THR A 8 -15.23 5.93 -31.46
N THR A 9 -14.47 6.86 -30.89
CA THR A 9 -13.32 6.54 -30.02
C THR A 9 -13.78 5.83 -28.75
N THR A 10 -14.89 6.25 -28.15
CA THR A 10 -15.45 5.60 -26.96
C THR A 10 -15.85 4.14 -27.22
N ALA A 11 -16.54 3.87 -28.33
CA ALA A 11 -16.96 2.52 -28.70
C ALA A 11 -15.75 1.60 -28.96
N LEU A 12 -14.74 2.10 -29.67
CA LEU A 12 -13.51 1.36 -29.94
C LEU A 12 -12.76 1.01 -28.65
N VAL A 13 -12.50 1.99 -27.78
CA VAL A 13 -11.80 1.75 -26.50
C VAL A 13 -12.57 0.76 -25.63
N THR A 14 -13.90 0.88 -25.58
CA THR A 14 -14.76 -0.06 -24.82
C THR A 14 -14.64 -1.48 -25.36
N GLY A 15 -14.66 -1.65 -26.69
CA GLY A 15 -14.48 -2.97 -27.31
C GLY A 15 -13.16 -3.63 -26.92
N LEU A 16 -12.06 -2.87 -26.91
CA LEU A 16 -10.75 -3.39 -26.49
C LEU A 16 -10.72 -3.79 -25.02
N ILE A 17 -11.34 -3.00 -24.14
CA ILE A 17 -11.46 -3.34 -22.72
C ILE A 17 -12.23 -4.65 -22.54
N CYS A 18 -13.31 -4.86 -23.29
CA CYS A 18 -14.07 -6.11 -23.25
C CYS A 18 -13.24 -7.32 -23.72
N LEU A 19 -12.31 -7.14 -24.66
CA LEU A 19 -11.39 -8.20 -25.07
C LEU A 19 -10.43 -8.59 -23.94
N GLU A 20 -9.85 -7.63 -23.22
CA GLU A 20 -9.02 -7.93 -22.04
C GLU A 20 -9.84 -8.56 -20.90
N LEU A 21 -11.10 -8.15 -20.73
CA LEU A 21 -12.01 -8.74 -19.74
C LEU A 21 -12.19 -10.24 -19.98
N TYR A 22 -12.34 -10.68 -21.24
CA TYR A 22 -12.43 -12.12 -21.55
C TYR A 22 -11.22 -12.91 -21.07
N LYS A 23 -10.01 -12.33 -21.12
CA LYS A 23 -8.79 -12.97 -20.62
C LYS A 23 -8.81 -13.09 -19.09
N ILE A 24 -9.29 -12.06 -18.40
CA ILE A 24 -9.37 -12.03 -16.93
C ILE A 24 -10.42 -13.02 -16.39
N VAL A 25 -11.57 -13.13 -17.04
CA VAL A 25 -12.68 -13.99 -16.57
C VAL A 25 -12.63 -15.41 -17.12
N GLY A 26 -12.08 -15.59 -18.33
CA GLY A 26 -12.06 -16.86 -19.06
C GLY A 26 -10.88 -17.76 -18.71
N SER A 27 -9.82 -17.21 -18.11
CA SER A 27 -8.64 -17.96 -17.68
C SER A 27 -8.57 -18.02 -16.15
N ALA A 28 -8.11 -19.15 -15.60
CA ALA A 28 -7.75 -19.18 -14.20
C ALA A 28 -6.58 -18.21 -13.94
N ARG A 29 -6.64 -17.42 -12.86
CA ARG A 29 -5.65 -16.36 -12.57
C ARG A 29 -4.20 -16.84 -12.59
N ARG A 30 -3.95 -18.08 -12.16
CA ARG A 30 -2.61 -18.69 -12.12
C ARG A 30 -2.03 -18.98 -13.52
N ASP A 31 -2.89 -19.08 -14.52
CA ASP A 31 -2.53 -19.43 -15.89
C ASP A 31 -2.47 -18.19 -16.80
N LEU A 32 -2.97 -17.05 -16.33
CA LEU A 32 -2.93 -15.77 -17.05
C LEU A 32 -1.55 -15.11 -16.88
N LYS A 33 -0.83 -14.97 -17.98
CA LYS A 33 0.51 -14.35 -17.98
C LYS A 33 0.46 -12.91 -18.47
N LEU A 34 1.51 -12.17 -18.17
CA LEU A 34 1.69 -10.79 -18.62
C LEU A 34 1.69 -10.67 -20.16
N GLU A 35 2.28 -11.65 -20.84
CA GLU A 35 2.34 -11.75 -22.31
C GLU A 35 0.96 -11.88 -22.97
N ASP A 36 -0.04 -12.39 -22.24
CA ASP A 36 -1.41 -12.51 -22.74
C ASP A 36 -2.16 -11.18 -22.72
N LEU A 37 -1.78 -10.26 -21.83
CA LEU A 37 -2.42 -8.96 -21.65
C LEU A 37 -1.84 -7.92 -22.61
N LYS A 38 -2.68 -6.97 -23.02
CA LYS A 38 -2.28 -5.90 -23.94
C LYS A 38 -2.84 -4.54 -23.51
N ASN A 39 -1.93 -3.56 -23.41
CA ASN A 39 -2.27 -2.15 -23.37
C ASN A 39 -2.51 -1.65 -24.80
N GLY A 40 -3.65 -1.02 -25.06
CA GLY A 40 -3.99 -0.48 -26.37
C GLY A 40 -3.85 1.04 -26.45
N PHE A 41 -3.13 1.52 -27.47
CA PHE A 41 -2.98 2.94 -27.76
C PHE A 41 -3.52 3.24 -29.15
N CYS A 42 -4.47 4.17 -29.25
CA CYS A 42 -5.20 4.44 -30.48
C CYS A 42 -5.26 5.93 -30.79
N ASN A 43 -5.07 6.29 -32.06
CA ASN A 43 -5.33 7.63 -32.58
C ASN A 43 -6.05 7.53 -33.93
N LEU A 44 -7.37 7.71 -33.92
CA LEU A 44 -8.24 7.55 -35.08
C LEU A 44 -8.13 8.69 -36.12
N ALA A 45 -7.47 9.80 -35.77
CA ALA A 45 -7.17 10.84 -36.76
C ALA A 45 -6.08 10.40 -37.75
N ILE A 46 -5.16 9.53 -37.33
CA ILE A 46 -4.07 8.96 -38.15
C ILE A 46 -4.18 7.43 -38.28
N PRO A 47 -5.42 6.90 -38.34
CA PRO A 47 -5.79 5.50 -38.09
C PRO A 47 -4.73 4.60 -37.43
N PHE A 48 -4.18 5.07 -36.31
CA PHE A 48 -3.07 4.41 -35.63
C PHE A 48 -3.59 3.57 -34.47
N MET A 49 -3.12 2.34 -34.38
CA MET A 49 -3.32 1.47 -33.24
C MET A 49 -2.03 0.69 -32.97
N THR A 50 -1.60 0.66 -31.72
CA THR A 50 -0.51 -0.21 -31.27
C THR A 50 -0.89 -0.88 -29.96
N LEU A 51 -0.36 -2.08 -29.76
CA LEU A 51 -0.53 -2.87 -28.56
C LEU A 51 0.84 -3.09 -27.93
N SER A 52 0.93 -2.94 -26.62
CA SER A 52 2.14 -3.30 -25.86
C SER A 52 1.78 -4.22 -24.71
N GLU A 53 2.74 -5.02 -24.27
CA GLU A 53 2.58 -5.74 -23.02
C GLU A 53 2.59 -4.76 -21.83
N PRO A 54 1.81 -5.04 -20.78
CA PRO A 54 1.96 -4.34 -19.51
C PRO A 54 3.39 -4.51 -18.99
N GLN A 55 3.86 -3.55 -18.19
CA GLN A 55 5.12 -3.72 -17.49
C GLN A 55 4.89 -4.55 -16.22
N PRO A 56 5.85 -5.41 -15.82
CA PRO A 56 5.81 -6.02 -14.50
C PRO A 56 5.86 -4.92 -13.43
N PRO A 57 5.29 -5.16 -12.24
CA PRO A 57 5.35 -4.19 -11.16
C PRO A 57 6.80 -3.93 -10.78
N ALA A 58 7.12 -2.67 -10.50
CA ALA A 58 8.41 -2.31 -9.92
C ALA A 58 8.56 -3.00 -8.55
N THR A 59 9.74 -3.53 -8.29
CA THR A 59 10.06 -4.23 -7.05
C THR A 59 11.15 -3.52 -6.27
N THR A 60 10.95 -3.40 -4.98
CA THR A 60 11.92 -2.89 -4.00
C THR A 60 12.45 -4.05 -3.18
N LYS A 61 13.75 -4.04 -2.88
CA LYS A 61 14.39 -5.04 -2.03
C LYS A 61 14.54 -4.50 -0.62
N ALA A 62 14.03 -5.25 0.34
CA ALA A 62 14.20 -5.00 1.77
C ALA A 62 14.85 -6.23 2.42
N ILE A 63 15.66 -6.03 3.45
CA ILE A 63 16.13 -7.13 4.29
C ILE A 63 15.27 -7.12 5.55
N LEU A 64 14.55 -8.21 5.80
CA LEU A 64 13.74 -8.40 6.99
C LEU A 64 14.17 -9.70 7.67
N LYS A 65 14.43 -9.67 8.98
CA LYS A 65 14.87 -10.86 9.74
C LYS A 65 16.11 -11.54 9.10
N GLY A 66 17.03 -10.75 8.53
CA GLY A 66 18.20 -11.26 7.79
C GLY A 66 17.88 -12.00 6.49
N LYS A 67 16.64 -11.91 5.99
CA LYS A 67 16.20 -12.49 4.72
C LYS A 67 15.87 -11.38 3.73
N GLU A 68 16.34 -11.55 2.50
CA GLU A 68 15.96 -10.66 1.41
C GLU A 68 14.48 -10.89 1.05
N TRP A 69 13.72 -9.80 1.04
CA TRP A 69 12.35 -9.73 0.58
C TRP A 69 12.24 -8.74 -0.57
N SER A 70 11.76 -9.23 -1.71
CA SER A 70 11.42 -8.40 -2.86
C SER A 70 9.91 -8.15 -2.84
N TRP A 71 9.51 -6.90 -2.69
CA TRP A 71 8.11 -6.49 -2.59
C TRP A 71 7.77 -5.44 -3.65
N SER A 72 6.48 -5.28 -3.94
CA SER A 72 5.94 -4.39 -4.96
C SER A 72 4.77 -3.57 -4.41
N ALA A 73 4.20 -2.67 -5.22
CA ALA A 73 3.02 -1.89 -4.81
C ALA A 73 1.77 -2.72 -4.42
N TRP A 74 1.78 -4.03 -4.68
CA TRP A 74 0.70 -4.95 -4.33
C TRP A 74 0.90 -5.66 -2.99
N ASP A 75 2.09 -5.53 -2.40
CA ASP A 75 2.46 -6.18 -1.15
C ASP A 75 2.22 -5.23 0.05
N SER A 76 1.94 -5.81 1.21
CA SER A 76 1.73 -5.09 2.46
C SER A 76 2.22 -5.90 3.66
N LEU A 77 2.57 -5.20 4.74
CA LEU A 77 2.84 -5.83 6.04
C LEU A 77 1.54 -5.97 6.82
N ASP A 78 0.97 -7.16 6.81
CA ASP A 78 -0.35 -7.44 7.37
C ASP A 78 -0.26 -7.90 8.84
N ILE A 79 -0.87 -7.14 9.75
CA ILE A 79 -1.02 -7.48 11.17
C ILE A 79 -2.50 -7.77 11.44
N MET A 80 -2.87 -9.05 11.36
CA MET A 80 -4.28 -9.49 11.30
C MET A 80 -4.81 -10.13 12.58
N ASP A 81 -3.92 -10.67 13.41
CA ASP A 81 -4.22 -11.54 14.55
C ASP A 81 -4.07 -10.85 15.91
N LYS A 82 -3.53 -9.63 15.94
CA LYS A 82 -3.24 -8.88 17.17
C LYS A 82 -4.39 -7.98 17.67
N GLY A 83 -5.34 -7.68 16.80
CA GLY A 83 -6.42 -6.73 17.08
C GLY A 83 -5.93 -5.29 17.23
N ASP A 84 -6.72 -4.45 17.92
CA ASP A 84 -6.34 -3.06 18.19
C ASP A 84 -5.20 -3.01 19.22
N LEU A 85 -3.98 -2.89 18.72
CA LEU A 85 -2.77 -2.73 19.52
C LEU A 85 -2.67 -1.31 20.08
N THR A 86 -1.94 -1.14 21.17
CA THR A 86 -1.40 0.17 21.55
C THR A 86 -0.24 0.54 20.65
N LEU A 87 0.10 1.83 20.58
CA LEU A 87 1.29 2.26 19.85
C LEU A 87 2.55 1.56 20.38
N GLN A 88 2.70 1.39 21.70
CA GLN A 88 3.86 0.69 22.25
C GLN A 88 3.89 -0.79 21.81
N GLU A 89 2.76 -1.50 21.91
CA GLU A 89 2.68 -2.92 21.48
C GLU A 89 3.00 -3.08 19.99
N LEU A 90 2.61 -2.12 19.14
CA LEU A 90 2.94 -2.13 17.71
C LEU A 90 4.44 -1.92 17.47
N LEU A 91 5.06 -0.95 18.16
CA LEU A 91 6.50 -0.70 18.06
C LEU A 91 7.30 -1.93 18.52
N ASP A 92 6.94 -2.49 19.68
CA ASP A 92 7.58 -3.69 20.22
C ASP A 92 7.42 -4.90 19.29
N PHE A 93 6.25 -5.03 18.64
CA PHE A 93 6.02 -6.09 17.66
C PHE A 93 6.96 -5.96 16.46
N LEU A 94 7.11 -4.77 15.90
CA LEU A 94 7.98 -4.53 14.75
C LEU A 94 9.46 -4.73 15.08
N GLU A 95 9.87 -4.30 16.27
CA GLU A 95 11.22 -4.52 16.80
C GLU A 95 11.50 -6.02 17.04
N SER A 96 10.61 -6.71 17.74
CA SER A 96 10.82 -8.10 18.16
C SER A 96 10.76 -9.07 16.98
N GLU A 97 9.74 -8.94 16.13
CA GLU A 97 9.55 -9.77 14.96
C GLU A 97 10.54 -9.36 13.88
N TYR A 98 10.41 -8.16 13.33
CA TYR A 98 11.09 -7.81 12.08
C TYR A 98 12.50 -7.26 12.26
N LYS A 99 12.95 -7.04 13.51
CA LYS A 99 14.23 -6.38 13.83
C LYS A 99 14.32 -4.96 13.28
N LEU A 100 13.18 -4.26 13.32
CA LEU A 100 13.04 -2.90 12.81
C LEU A 100 12.84 -1.91 13.95
N GLU A 101 13.68 -0.87 13.98
CA GLU A 101 13.45 0.30 14.81
C GLU A 101 12.65 1.34 14.02
N ILE A 102 11.43 1.64 14.48
CA ILE A 102 10.56 2.60 13.79
C ILE A 102 11.04 4.02 14.09
N SER A 103 11.30 4.80 13.05
CA SER A 103 11.66 6.21 13.16
C SER A 103 10.44 7.12 13.00
N MET A 104 9.50 6.76 12.11
CA MET A 104 8.26 7.49 11.89
C MET A 104 7.09 6.55 11.54
N LEU A 105 5.92 6.86 12.08
CA LEU A 105 4.67 6.16 11.79
C LEU A 105 3.55 7.19 11.53
N SER A 106 2.83 7.02 10.43
CA SER A 106 1.74 7.93 10.06
C SER A 106 0.50 7.21 9.53
N TYR A 107 -0.64 7.88 9.68
CA TYR A 107 -1.93 7.49 9.12
C TYR A 107 -2.44 8.62 8.21
N GLY A 108 -2.40 8.39 6.89
CA GLY A 108 -2.60 9.44 5.90
C GLY A 108 -1.64 10.61 6.15
N VAL A 109 -2.20 11.81 6.36
CA VAL A 109 -1.40 13.02 6.64
C VAL A 109 -1.03 13.19 8.13
N SER A 110 -1.49 12.30 9.01
CA SER A 110 -1.34 12.44 10.46
C SER A 110 -0.15 11.64 10.98
N ILE A 111 0.87 12.33 11.50
CA ILE A 111 2.03 11.68 12.15
C ILE A 111 1.62 11.20 13.54
N LEU A 112 1.56 9.87 13.70
CA LEU A 112 1.20 9.20 14.96
C LEU A 112 2.41 9.14 15.90
N PHE A 113 3.57 8.78 15.35
CA PHE A 113 4.83 8.66 16.09
C PHE A 113 6.00 9.16 15.23
N SER A 114 6.97 9.79 15.89
CA SER A 114 8.26 10.17 15.31
C SER A 114 9.28 10.26 16.44
N PHE A 115 10.52 9.82 16.21
CA PHE A 115 11.57 9.85 17.23
C PHE A 115 11.99 11.27 17.66
N PHE A 116 11.74 12.29 16.83
CA PHE A 116 11.97 13.70 17.15
C PHE A 116 10.82 14.37 17.92
N ALA A 117 9.71 13.67 18.16
CA ALA A 117 8.56 14.24 18.83
C ALA A 117 8.83 14.46 20.34
N ASN A 118 8.06 15.37 20.95
CA ASN A 118 8.21 15.68 22.37
C ASN A 118 8.05 14.40 23.25
N PRO A 119 9.04 14.05 24.09
CA PRO A 119 9.03 12.81 24.86
C PRO A 119 7.80 12.62 25.74
N LYS A 120 7.24 13.69 26.31
CA LYS A 120 6.03 13.63 27.13
C LYS A 120 4.81 13.20 26.29
N LYS A 121 4.65 13.80 25.11
CA LYS A 121 3.56 13.45 24.18
C LYS A 121 3.71 12.03 23.66
N VAL A 122 4.94 11.62 23.36
CA VAL A 122 5.23 10.24 22.91
C VAL A 122 4.86 9.24 24.01
N ALA A 123 5.23 9.50 25.27
CA ALA A 123 4.89 8.62 26.39
C ALA A 123 3.37 8.50 26.64
N GLU A 124 2.60 9.56 26.40
CA GLU A 124 1.14 9.53 26.44
C GLU A 124 0.57 8.69 25.29
N ARG A 125 0.99 8.97 24.05
CA ARG A 125 0.53 8.28 22.83
C ARG A 125 0.85 6.79 22.83
N LYS A 126 2.01 6.41 23.38
CA LYS A 126 2.46 5.01 23.49
C LYS A 126 1.45 4.11 24.21
N LYS A 127 0.67 4.67 25.15
CA LYS A 127 -0.34 3.94 25.93
C LYS A 127 -1.71 3.87 25.24
N MET A 128 -1.93 4.67 24.20
CA MET A 128 -3.22 4.72 23.50
C MET A 128 -3.32 3.58 22.51
N LYS A 129 -4.55 3.06 22.34
CA LYS A 129 -4.88 2.13 21.26
C LYS A 129 -4.77 2.82 19.90
N MET A 130 -4.39 2.08 18.86
CA MET A 130 -4.12 2.65 17.54
C MET A 130 -5.36 3.32 16.96
N SER A 131 -6.54 2.74 17.16
CA SER A 131 -7.81 3.36 16.75
C SER A 131 -8.04 4.71 17.46
N GLU A 132 -7.87 4.76 18.78
CA GLU A 132 -8.03 5.98 19.60
C GLU A 132 -6.97 7.03 19.27
N LEU A 133 -5.72 6.60 19.08
CA LEU A 133 -4.60 7.46 18.73
C LEU A 133 -4.86 8.17 17.40
N VAL A 134 -5.29 7.42 16.38
CA VAL A 134 -5.65 7.98 15.08
C VAL A 134 -6.76 9.01 15.22
N GLN A 135 -7.83 8.71 15.97
CA GLN A 135 -8.94 9.64 16.17
C GLN A 135 -8.50 10.91 16.91
N SER A 136 -7.64 10.77 17.93
CA SER A 136 -7.15 11.91 18.74
C SER A 136 -6.32 12.90 17.92
N ILE A 137 -5.50 12.42 16.98
CA ILE A 137 -4.60 13.24 16.18
C ILE A 137 -5.32 13.79 14.94
N SER A 138 -6.06 12.93 14.24
CA SER A 138 -6.80 13.34 13.04
C SER A 138 -8.03 14.20 13.37
N LYS A 139 -8.50 14.17 14.62
CA LYS A 139 -9.74 14.80 15.09
C LYS A 139 -10.98 14.34 14.30
N LYS A 140 -10.92 13.12 13.76
CA LYS A 140 -11.98 12.48 13.01
C LYS A 140 -12.28 11.12 13.62
N GLU A 141 -13.55 10.79 13.76
CA GLU A 141 -13.95 9.45 14.16
C GLU A 141 -13.69 8.47 13.02
N LEU A 142 -13.28 7.24 13.38
CA LEU A 142 -13.15 6.16 12.41
C LEU A 142 -14.55 5.59 12.12
N PRO A 143 -14.95 5.43 10.85
CA PRO A 143 -16.18 4.74 10.46
C PRO A 143 -16.35 3.42 11.21
N SER A 144 -17.57 3.08 11.61
CA SER A 144 -17.87 1.89 12.42
C SER A 144 -17.56 0.57 11.71
N ASP A 145 -17.61 0.58 10.38
CA ASP A 145 -17.33 -0.54 9.49
C ASP A 145 -15.85 -0.63 9.07
N GLN A 146 -15.02 0.32 9.50
CA GLN A 146 -13.59 0.26 9.21
C GLN A 146 -12.91 -0.84 10.04
N LEU A 147 -12.39 -1.85 9.34
CA LEU A 147 -11.71 -3.01 9.94
C LEU A 147 -10.19 -2.84 10.06
N PHE A 148 -9.60 -2.02 9.19
CA PHE A 148 -8.13 -1.89 9.08
C PHE A 148 -7.68 -0.43 9.13
N LEU A 149 -6.47 -0.22 9.65
CA LEU A 149 -5.69 0.98 9.49
C LEU A 149 -4.57 0.71 8.49
N VAL A 150 -4.39 1.62 7.54
CA VAL A 150 -3.24 1.64 6.62
C VAL A 150 -2.24 2.66 7.16
N LEU A 151 -1.04 2.20 7.46
CA LEU A 151 -0.01 2.98 8.12
C LEU A 151 1.24 3.04 7.24
N GLU A 152 1.78 4.24 7.08
CA GLU A 152 3.07 4.45 6.42
C GLU A 152 4.16 4.46 7.48
N VAL A 153 5.24 3.72 7.22
CA VAL A 153 6.30 3.44 8.19
C VAL A 153 7.64 3.83 7.59
N ILE A 154 8.44 4.55 8.38
CA ILE A 154 9.89 4.69 8.14
C ILE A 154 10.57 3.94 9.26
N ALA A 155 11.45 3.01 8.92
CA ALA A 155 12.13 2.14 9.86
C ALA A 155 13.59 1.93 9.46
N ASN A 156 14.43 1.72 10.46
CA ASN A 156 15.82 1.33 10.30
C ASN A 156 15.99 -0.12 10.74
N ASP A 157 16.90 -0.85 10.10
CA ASP A 157 17.33 -2.16 10.60
C ASP A 157 18.17 -1.98 11.86
N ILE A 158 17.91 -2.77 12.90
CA ILE A 158 18.58 -2.64 14.19
C ILE A 158 20.05 -3.05 14.13
N GLU A 159 20.42 -3.96 13.22
CA GLU A 159 21.80 -4.46 13.12
C GLU A 159 22.66 -3.56 12.23
N SER A 160 22.14 -3.09 11.09
CA SER A 160 22.89 -2.22 10.17
C SER A 160 22.76 -0.73 10.45
N GLU A 161 21.75 -0.32 11.23
CA GLU A 161 21.35 1.09 11.43
C GLU A 161 20.94 1.82 10.13
N GLU A 162 20.78 1.09 9.01
CA GLU A 162 20.38 1.66 7.72
C GLU A 162 18.86 1.70 7.58
N GLU A 163 18.35 2.73 6.88
CA GLU A 163 16.93 2.85 6.56
C GLU A 163 16.50 1.73 5.60
N VAL A 164 15.39 1.06 5.93
CA VAL A 164 14.81 -0.01 5.13
C VAL A 164 13.51 0.48 4.49
N GLU A 165 13.43 0.36 3.16
CA GLU A 165 12.23 0.70 2.42
C GLU A 165 11.20 -0.44 2.53
N LEU A 166 10.05 -0.15 3.12
CA LEU A 166 8.99 -1.12 3.43
C LEU A 166 7.69 -0.73 2.73
N PRO A 167 6.82 -1.71 2.41
CA PRO A 167 5.46 -1.38 2.01
C PRO A 167 4.68 -0.86 3.22
N TYR A 168 3.49 -0.33 2.94
CA TYR A 168 2.57 0.08 3.98
C TYR A 168 2.20 -1.10 4.90
N LEU A 169 1.91 -0.74 6.15
CA LEU A 169 1.45 -1.67 7.17
C LEU A 169 -0.07 -1.64 7.24
N LYS A 170 -0.70 -2.81 7.29
CA LYS A 170 -2.14 -2.99 7.42
C LYS A 170 -2.46 -3.62 8.76
N LEU A 171 -2.90 -2.80 9.71
CA LEU A 171 -3.27 -3.24 11.05
C LEU A 171 -4.77 -3.48 11.14
N ARG A 172 -5.19 -4.69 11.55
CA ARG A 172 -6.59 -5.00 11.82
C ARG A 172 -7.00 -4.51 13.21
N ILE A 173 -7.98 -3.61 13.28
CA ILE A 173 -8.50 -3.04 14.52
C ILE A 173 -9.87 -3.61 14.94
N ARG A 174 -10.57 -4.31 14.04
CA ARG A 174 -11.88 -4.95 14.28
C ARG A 174 -12.04 -6.26 13.51
#